data_AF-A0AAU6ECA2-F1
#
_entry.id   AF-A0AAU6ECA2-F1
#
_cell.length_a   1.000
_cell.length_b   1.000
_cell.length_c   1.000
_cell.angle_alpha   90.00
_cell.angle_beta   90.00
_cell.angle_gamma   90.00
#
_symmetry.space_group_name_H-M   'P 1'
#
loop_
_entity.id
_entity.type
_entity.pdbx_description
1 polymer ?
#
loop_
_entity_poly.entity_id
_entity_poly.type
_entity_poly.pdbx_seq_one_letter_code
_entity_poly.pdbx_strand_id
1 'polypeptide(L)'
;MRAEVKNWPEPVSMCWNHWIAVPTGDQAGVMEVLGLSSPRPITFTEAQEVIDADAHGDPDDRHHLSRVFVTPEVDSWTLVIGAWCDPCDSERHEDVLRLCKALSARYGGAQAYYYGEQGDGSAWLVAEHGSVVRRYAATGELDDELLTLGDPLPQEQARRLELGLPADGDLQTASSEQIEEWTWAAFHLAPEIAAAYGVSPFTLTRETKVRGTGVLALTPDAASHGV
;
A
#
# COMPACT_ATOMS: atom_id res chain seq x y z
N MET A 1 -24.81 12.34 27.76
CA MET A 1 -23.56 11.56 27.78
C MET A 1 -23.23 11.28 26.32
N ARG A 2 -22.28 12.01 25.71
CA ARG A 2 -21.82 11.67 24.35
C ARG A 2 -20.95 10.43 24.49
N ALA A 3 -21.25 9.37 23.74
CA ALA A 3 -20.35 8.24 23.61
C ALA A 3 -19.00 8.77 23.14
N GLU A 4 -17.94 8.41 23.85
CA GLU A 4 -16.58 8.72 23.44
C GLU A 4 -16.34 7.98 22.12
N VAL A 5 -16.23 8.72 21.01
CA VAL A 5 -15.97 8.12 19.71
C VAL A 5 -14.54 7.56 19.78
N LYS A 6 -14.41 6.23 19.68
CA LYS A 6 -13.12 5.55 19.72
C LYS A 6 -12.30 6.01 18.51
N ASN A 7 -11.19 6.67 18.77
CA ASN A 7 -10.24 7.10 17.74
C ASN A 7 -8.85 6.49 18.02
N TRP A 8 -8.84 5.23 18.44
CA TRP A 8 -7.60 4.49 18.66
C TRP A 8 -7.18 3.82 17.34
N PRO A 9 -5.88 3.72 17.06
CA PRO A 9 -5.40 2.88 15.97
C PRO A 9 -5.83 1.44 16.21
N GLU A 10 -6.51 0.87 15.21
CA GLU A 10 -6.90 -0.54 15.12
C GLU A 10 -6.43 -1.05 13.75
N PRO A 11 -6.21 -2.38 13.58
CA PRO A 11 -5.84 -2.92 12.28
C PRO A 11 -6.85 -2.53 11.22
N VAL A 12 -6.39 -1.93 10.14
CA VAL A 12 -7.23 -1.62 8.98
C VAL A 12 -7.07 -2.78 8.02
N SER A 13 -8.11 -3.61 7.94
CA SER A 13 -8.18 -4.83 7.12
C SER A 13 -9.49 -4.82 6.35
N MET A 14 -9.39 -5.18 5.08
CA MET A 14 -10.42 -5.10 4.03
C MET A 14 -10.19 -6.24 3.04
N CYS A 15 -11.17 -6.51 2.17
CA CYS A 15 -11.01 -7.51 1.11
C CYS A 15 -9.76 -7.25 0.25
N TRP A 16 -9.54 -5.97 -0.10
CA TRP A 16 -8.36 -5.50 -0.83
C TRP A 16 -7.78 -4.27 -0.16
N ASN A 17 -6.51 -4.35 0.22
CA ASN A 17 -5.81 -3.26 0.89
C ASN A 17 -4.78 -2.68 -0.06
N HIS A 18 -4.88 -1.37 -0.28
CA HIS A 18 -3.96 -0.60 -1.09
C HIS A 18 -3.46 0.55 -0.25
N TRP A 19 -2.15 0.70 -0.10
CA TRP A 19 -1.61 1.79 0.70
C TRP A 19 -0.24 2.26 0.27
N ILE A 20 0.03 3.54 0.54
CA ILE A 20 1.35 4.14 0.52
C ILE A 20 1.79 4.40 1.97
N ALA A 21 3.03 4.07 2.30
CA ALA A 21 3.67 4.33 3.58
C ALA A 21 4.85 5.30 3.41
N VAL A 22 4.93 6.33 4.26
CA VAL A 22 5.98 7.35 4.23
C VAL A 22 6.54 7.58 5.64
N PRO A 23 7.87 7.56 5.85
CA PRO A 23 8.51 7.70 7.16
C PRO A 23 8.54 9.16 7.62
N THR A 24 7.35 9.73 7.86
CA THR A 24 7.18 11.12 8.26
C THR A 24 5.90 11.32 9.07
N GLY A 25 5.88 12.34 9.94
CA GLY A 25 4.67 12.90 10.54
C GLY A 25 4.11 14.12 9.81
N ASP A 26 4.74 14.54 8.70
CA ASP A 26 4.29 15.67 7.85
C ASP A 26 3.08 15.26 6.98
N GLN A 27 1.93 15.04 7.61
CA GLN A 27 0.68 14.65 6.93
C GLN A 27 0.31 15.64 5.81
N ALA A 28 0.43 16.95 6.09
CA ALA A 28 0.10 17.99 5.12
C ALA A 28 1.04 17.97 3.91
N GLY A 29 2.34 17.79 4.12
CA GLY A 29 3.30 17.66 3.04
C GLY A 29 3.15 16.37 2.24
N VAL A 30 2.74 15.26 2.86
CA VAL A 30 2.38 14.02 2.12
C VAL A 30 1.19 14.29 1.21
N MET A 31 0.13 14.89 1.74
CA MET A 31 -1.05 15.27 0.95
C MET A 31 -0.71 16.21 -0.22
N GLU A 32 0.15 17.20 0.02
CA GLU A 32 0.62 18.14 -1.00
C GLU A 32 1.30 17.41 -2.17
N VAL A 33 2.25 16.51 -1.89
CA VAL A 33 2.98 15.74 -2.92
C VAL A 33 2.02 14.84 -3.71
N LEU A 34 1.02 14.29 -3.04
CA LEU A 34 0.02 13.41 -3.64
C LEU A 34 -1.12 14.16 -4.36
N GLY A 35 -1.20 15.49 -4.22
CA GLY A 35 -2.29 16.29 -4.77
C GLY A 35 -3.65 16.03 -4.09
N LEU A 36 -3.64 15.57 -2.84
CA LEU A 36 -4.86 15.30 -2.08
C LEU A 36 -5.50 16.60 -1.58
N SER A 37 -6.83 16.64 -1.56
CA SER A 37 -7.60 17.85 -1.27
C SER A 37 -8.78 17.60 -0.34
N SER A 38 -9.43 18.68 0.10
CA SER A 38 -10.67 18.65 0.91
C SER A 38 -10.60 17.71 2.15
N PRO A 39 -9.54 17.78 2.98
CA PRO A 39 -9.41 16.89 4.14
C PRO A 39 -10.56 17.09 5.12
N ARG A 40 -11.19 15.99 5.52
CA ARG A 40 -12.18 15.98 6.60
C ARG A 40 -11.72 15.04 7.71
N PRO A 41 -11.67 15.48 8.98
CA PRO A 41 -11.36 14.61 10.09
C PRO A 41 -12.27 13.38 10.14
N ILE A 42 -11.68 12.22 10.39
CA ILE A 42 -12.36 10.93 10.46
C ILE A 42 -11.64 10.01 11.45
N THR A 43 -12.36 9.07 12.05
CA THR A 43 -11.75 8.02 12.88
C THR A 43 -11.25 6.84 12.04
N PHE A 44 -10.38 5.99 12.61
CA PHE A 44 -9.92 4.77 11.95
C PHE A 44 -11.09 3.84 11.54
N THR A 45 -12.06 3.65 12.43
CA THR A 45 -13.24 2.80 12.15
C THR A 45 -14.08 3.35 11.01
N GLU A 46 -14.43 4.64 11.04
CA GLU A 46 -15.19 5.27 9.95
C GLU A 46 -14.42 5.27 8.63
N ALA A 47 -13.09 5.45 8.68
CA ALA A 47 -12.24 5.37 7.50
C ALA A 47 -12.24 3.97 6.90
N GLN A 48 -12.15 2.93 7.72
CA GLN A 48 -12.23 1.54 7.26
C GLN A 48 -13.55 1.27 6.55
N GLU A 49 -14.68 1.67 7.15
CA GLU A 49 -16.01 1.50 6.53
C GLU A 49 -16.12 2.20 5.17
N VAL A 50 -15.58 3.43 5.06
CA VAL A 50 -15.63 4.21 3.81
C VAL A 50 -14.75 3.60 2.73
N ILE A 51 -13.52 3.24 3.06
CA ILE A 51 -12.56 2.72 2.06
C ILE A 51 -12.92 1.31 1.63
N ASP A 52 -13.45 0.47 2.52
CA ASP A 52 -13.97 -0.86 2.17
C ASP A 52 -15.16 -0.75 1.19
N ALA A 53 -16.08 0.19 1.46
CA ALA A 53 -17.19 0.47 0.55
C ALA A 53 -16.72 0.99 -0.81
N ASP A 54 -15.69 1.83 -0.85
CA ASP A 54 -15.09 2.32 -2.10
C ASP A 54 -14.45 1.16 -2.88
N ALA A 55 -13.73 0.25 -2.23
CA ALA A 55 -13.12 -0.91 -2.86
C ALA A 55 -14.14 -1.90 -3.47
N HIS A 56 -15.37 -1.92 -2.95
CA HIS A 56 -16.49 -2.70 -3.49
C HIS A 56 -17.33 -1.96 -4.55
N GLY A 57 -16.92 -0.75 -4.94
CA GLY A 57 -17.55 0.02 -6.00
C GLY A 57 -17.54 -0.70 -7.36
N ASP A 58 -18.39 -0.25 -8.27
CA ASP A 58 -18.37 -0.73 -9.66
C ASP A 58 -16.99 -0.38 -10.28
N PRO A 59 -16.24 -1.34 -10.82
CA PRO A 59 -14.94 -1.07 -11.43
C PRO A 59 -15.04 -0.13 -12.64
N ASP A 60 -16.18 -0.09 -13.34
CA ASP A 60 -16.43 0.87 -14.42
C ASP A 60 -16.71 2.29 -13.88
N ASP A 61 -16.89 2.43 -12.56
CA ASP A 61 -17.09 3.68 -11.84
C ASP A 61 -15.84 4.09 -11.06
N ARG A 62 -15.18 5.15 -11.51
CA ARG A 62 -13.98 5.71 -10.86
C ARG A 62 -14.24 6.29 -9.47
N HIS A 63 -15.48 6.23 -8.96
CA HIS A 63 -15.78 6.56 -7.56
C HIS A 63 -14.91 5.80 -6.55
N HIS A 64 -14.51 4.55 -6.83
CA HIS A 64 -13.61 3.79 -5.97
C HIS A 64 -12.21 4.43 -5.79
N LEU A 65 -11.78 5.26 -6.75
CA LEU A 65 -10.52 6.00 -6.72
C LEU A 65 -10.64 7.39 -6.09
N SER A 66 -11.85 7.84 -5.76
CA SER A 66 -12.11 9.25 -5.43
C SER A 66 -11.57 9.68 -4.07
N ARG A 67 -11.35 8.73 -3.16
CA ARG A 67 -11.04 9.05 -1.77
C ARG A 67 -9.95 8.15 -1.22
N VAL A 68 -9.17 8.72 -0.31
CA VAL A 68 -8.19 7.99 0.49
C VAL A 68 -8.29 8.42 1.94
N PHE A 69 -7.99 7.50 2.84
CA PHE A 69 -7.74 7.79 4.23
C PHE A 69 -6.26 8.09 4.43
N VAL A 70 -5.95 9.27 4.97
CA VAL A 70 -4.61 9.64 5.40
C VAL A 70 -4.56 9.53 6.92
N THR A 71 -3.72 8.65 7.45
CA THR A 71 -3.62 8.44 8.89
C THR A 71 -3.07 9.69 9.59
N PRO A 72 -3.31 9.87 10.90
CA PRO A 72 -2.40 10.66 11.71
C PRO A 72 -0.97 10.07 11.63
N GLU A 73 0.01 10.74 12.22
CA GLU A 73 1.32 10.11 12.43
C GLU A 73 1.13 8.87 13.31
N VAL A 74 1.55 7.70 12.81
CA VAL A 74 1.55 6.39 13.48
C VAL A 74 2.98 5.88 13.56
N ASP A 75 3.56 5.80 14.76
CA ASP A 75 4.96 5.39 14.99
C ASP A 75 5.97 6.11 14.07
N SER A 76 5.77 7.41 13.84
CA SER A 76 6.56 8.27 12.93
C SER A 76 6.41 7.97 11.44
N TRP A 77 5.31 7.33 11.06
CA TRP A 77 4.88 7.12 9.68
C TRP A 77 3.55 7.81 9.40
N THR A 78 3.32 8.14 8.14
CA THR A 78 2.00 8.51 7.60
C THR A 78 1.63 7.47 6.55
N LEU A 79 0.44 6.87 6.69
CA LEU A 79 -0.12 5.96 5.70
C LEU A 79 -1.22 6.68 4.91
N VAL A 80 -1.30 6.36 3.62
CA VAL A 80 -2.40 6.75 2.73
C VAL A 80 -3.04 5.48 2.21
N ILE A 81 -4.31 5.27 2.49
CA ILE A 81 -5.02 3.99 2.32
C ILE A 81 -6.23 4.20 1.41
N GLY A 82 -6.35 3.35 0.38
CA GLY A 82 -7.46 3.33 -0.58
C GLY A 82 -6.99 2.93 -1.98
N ALA A 83 -7.91 2.42 -2.81
CA ALA A 83 -7.63 1.84 -4.13
C ALA A 83 -6.78 2.73 -5.06
N TRP A 84 -6.86 4.05 -4.90
CA TRP A 84 -6.00 5.01 -5.61
C TRP A 84 -4.47 4.80 -5.41
N CYS A 85 -4.09 4.09 -4.34
CA CYS A 85 -2.72 3.76 -3.98
C CYS A 85 -2.19 2.47 -4.62
N ASP A 86 -2.98 1.79 -5.47
CA ASP A 86 -2.64 0.50 -6.04
C ASP A 86 -1.36 0.55 -6.93
N PRO A 87 -0.27 -0.15 -6.54
CA PRO A 87 0.98 -0.18 -7.31
C PRO A 87 0.96 -1.13 -8.52
N CYS A 88 -0.09 -1.95 -8.69
CA CYS A 88 -0.26 -2.91 -9.79
C CYS A 88 -1.49 -2.67 -10.68
N ASP A 89 -2.39 -1.76 -10.32
CA ASP A 89 -3.51 -1.39 -11.19
C ASP A 89 -3.05 -0.88 -12.57
N SER A 90 -3.66 -1.41 -13.64
CA SER A 90 -3.27 -1.18 -15.03
C SER A 90 -3.23 0.30 -15.45
N GLU A 91 -4.03 1.16 -14.83
CA GLU A 91 -4.09 2.59 -15.16
C GLU A 91 -3.25 3.45 -14.21
N ARG A 92 -3.00 2.97 -12.99
CA ARG A 92 -2.40 3.74 -11.89
C ARG A 92 -0.95 3.39 -11.59
N HIS A 93 -0.48 2.22 -12.00
CA HIS A 93 0.79 1.68 -11.53
C HIS A 93 1.99 2.63 -11.81
N GLU A 94 2.02 3.33 -12.95
CA GLU A 94 3.06 4.33 -13.26
C GLU A 94 2.93 5.62 -12.44
N ASP A 95 1.69 6.02 -12.14
CA ASP A 95 1.46 7.17 -11.28
C ASP A 95 1.90 6.89 -9.84
N VAL A 96 1.56 5.72 -9.30
CA VAL A 96 2.00 5.31 -7.96
C VAL A 96 3.53 5.21 -7.91
N LEU A 97 4.18 4.69 -8.96
CA LEU A 97 5.63 4.72 -9.10
C LEU A 97 6.20 6.14 -9.01
N ARG A 98 5.64 7.08 -9.78
CA ARG A 98 6.06 8.48 -9.77
C ARG A 98 5.85 9.15 -8.41
N LEU A 99 4.73 8.86 -7.74
CA LEU A 99 4.40 9.41 -6.44
C LEU A 99 5.34 8.89 -5.34
N CYS A 100 5.64 7.60 -5.31
CA CYS A 100 6.63 7.02 -4.39
C CYS A 100 8.04 7.60 -4.63
N LYS A 101 8.44 7.84 -5.88
CA LYS A 101 9.71 8.55 -6.16
C LYS A 101 9.68 9.98 -5.60
N ALA A 102 8.60 10.73 -5.80
CA ALA A 102 8.50 12.09 -5.28
C ALA A 102 8.52 12.14 -3.74
N LEU A 103 7.76 11.26 -3.09
CA LEU A 103 7.72 11.13 -1.64
C LEU A 103 9.07 10.70 -1.07
N SER A 104 9.71 9.67 -1.64
CA SER A 104 11.03 9.22 -1.19
C SER A 104 12.13 10.25 -1.42
N ALA A 105 12.04 11.07 -2.47
CA ALA A 105 12.98 12.19 -2.67
C ALA A 105 12.85 13.24 -1.55
N ARG A 106 11.63 13.49 -1.04
CA ARG A 106 11.36 14.48 0.02
C ARG A 106 11.63 13.94 1.42
N TYR A 107 11.25 12.69 1.71
CA TYR A 107 11.28 12.11 3.05
C TYR A 107 12.31 10.99 3.25
N GLY A 108 13.14 10.73 2.23
CA GLY A 108 14.16 9.68 2.25
C GLY A 108 13.64 8.30 1.84
N GLY A 109 12.37 7.98 2.12
CA GLY A 109 11.75 6.71 1.72
C GLY A 109 10.26 6.86 1.41
N ALA A 110 9.73 5.94 0.62
CA ALA A 110 8.30 5.74 0.42
C ALA A 110 8.05 4.34 -0.13
N GLN A 111 6.98 3.69 0.30
CA GLN A 111 6.58 2.39 -0.22
C GLN A 111 5.11 2.39 -0.60
N ALA A 112 4.73 1.57 -1.58
CA ALA A 112 3.34 1.28 -1.92
C ALA A 112 3.11 -0.22 -1.94
N TYR A 113 1.91 -0.64 -1.58
CA TYR A 113 1.56 -2.04 -1.42
C TYR A 113 0.13 -2.31 -1.85
N TYR A 114 -0.08 -3.54 -2.34
CA TYR A 114 -1.38 -4.17 -2.51
C TYR A 114 -1.39 -5.52 -1.78
N TYR A 115 -2.51 -5.86 -1.16
CA TYR A 115 -2.76 -7.19 -0.62
C TYR A 115 -4.25 -7.55 -0.69
N GLY A 116 -4.56 -8.65 -1.39
CA GLY A 116 -5.89 -9.25 -1.42
C GLY A 116 -6.04 -10.39 -0.41
N GLU A 117 -6.90 -10.21 0.58
CA GLU A 117 -7.06 -11.16 1.70
C GLU A 117 -7.64 -12.51 1.26
N GLN A 118 -8.27 -12.59 0.09
CA GLN A 118 -8.90 -13.81 -0.43
C GLN A 118 -7.95 -14.63 -1.33
N GLY A 119 -6.66 -14.30 -1.32
CA GLY A 119 -5.67 -14.93 -2.20
C GLY A 119 -5.61 -14.29 -3.58
N ASP A 120 -6.05 -13.03 -3.71
CA ASP A 120 -5.97 -12.23 -4.94
C ASP A 120 -4.56 -11.68 -5.20
N GLY A 121 -3.60 -12.10 -4.39
CA GLY A 121 -2.20 -11.78 -4.53
C GLY A 121 -1.73 -10.56 -3.76
N SER A 122 -0.51 -10.14 -4.06
CA SER A 122 0.11 -8.97 -3.47
C SER A 122 1.09 -8.29 -4.40
N ALA A 123 1.34 -7.00 -4.16
CA ALA A 123 2.35 -6.24 -4.86
C ALA A 123 3.05 -5.27 -3.91
N TRP A 124 4.30 -4.93 -4.23
CA TRP A 124 5.08 -3.97 -3.48
C TRP A 124 5.97 -3.12 -4.38
N LEU A 125 6.10 -1.87 -3.97
CA LEU A 125 6.99 -0.88 -4.57
C LEU A 125 7.75 -0.21 -3.42
N VAL A 126 9.07 -0.23 -3.47
CA VAL A 126 9.95 0.39 -2.47
C VAL A 126 10.83 1.41 -3.18
N ALA A 127 10.77 2.66 -2.72
CA ALA A 127 11.59 3.75 -3.23
C ALA A 127 12.37 4.44 -2.10
N GLU A 128 13.63 4.78 -2.41
CA GLU A 128 14.55 5.45 -1.51
C GLU A 128 15.21 6.62 -2.24
N HIS A 129 15.25 7.78 -1.58
CA HIS A 129 15.94 8.98 -2.09
C HIS A 129 15.60 9.34 -3.55
N GLY A 130 14.34 9.15 -3.97
CA GLY A 130 13.87 9.47 -5.32
C GLY A 130 14.07 8.37 -6.38
N SER A 131 14.59 7.22 -5.98
CA SER A 131 14.85 6.07 -6.86
C SER A 131 14.06 4.85 -6.42
N VAL A 132 13.55 4.07 -7.37
CA VAL A 132 12.90 2.79 -7.06
C VAL A 132 13.97 1.74 -6.80
N VAL A 133 13.90 1.09 -5.64
CA VAL A 133 14.78 0.00 -5.21
C VAL A 133 14.22 -1.34 -5.63
N ARG A 134 12.91 -1.55 -5.41
CA ARG A 134 12.19 -2.75 -5.80
C ARG A 134 10.80 -2.41 -6.29
N ARG A 135 10.36 -3.08 -7.34
CA ARG A 135 8.96 -3.21 -7.75
C ARG A 135 8.69 -4.67 -8.03
N TYR A 136 7.57 -5.18 -7.57
CA TYR A 136 7.14 -6.54 -7.86
C TYR A 136 5.64 -6.69 -7.67
N ALA A 137 5.01 -7.49 -8.54
CA ALA A 137 3.62 -7.90 -8.43
C ALA A 137 3.53 -9.43 -8.52
N ALA A 138 2.66 -10.00 -7.70
CA ALA A 138 2.25 -11.40 -7.75
C ALA A 138 0.75 -11.44 -7.46
N THR A 139 -0.02 -11.15 -8.49
CA THR A 139 -1.49 -11.18 -8.54
C THR A 139 -2.01 -12.36 -9.35
N GLY A 140 -1.14 -12.99 -10.16
CA GLY A 140 -1.50 -14.06 -11.09
C GLY A 140 -1.90 -13.53 -12.47
N GLU A 141 -1.87 -12.21 -12.67
CA GLU A 141 -2.12 -11.57 -13.94
C GLU A 141 -0.91 -11.66 -14.88
N LEU A 142 -1.18 -11.68 -16.19
CA LEU A 142 -0.12 -11.81 -17.20
C LEU A 142 0.88 -10.65 -17.18
N ASP A 143 0.43 -9.46 -16.78
CA ASP A 143 1.24 -8.25 -16.79
C ASP A 143 2.11 -8.10 -15.51
N ASP A 144 2.01 -9.00 -14.54
CA ASP A 144 2.83 -8.99 -13.31
C ASP A 144 4.33 -8.96 -13.63
N GLU A 145 4.76 -9.68 -14.68
CA GLU A 145 6.15 -9.73 -15.12
C GLU A 145 6.69 -8.35 -15.51
N LEU A 146 5.83 -7.49 -16.08
CA LEU A 146 6.19 -6.12 -16.48
C LEU A 146 6.40 -5.21 -15.26
N LEU A 147 5.88 -5.62 -14.10
CA LEU A 147 5.97 -4.86 -12.85
C LEU A 147 7.13 -5.32 -11.98
N THR A 148 8.12 -6.01 -12.55
CA THR A 148 9.32 -6.45 -11.84
C THR A 148 10.51 -5.54 -12.12
N LEU A 149 11.08 -4.93 -11.07
CA LEU A 149 12.27 -4.09 -11.15
C LEU A 149 13.10 -4.21 -9.88
N GLY A 150 14.43 -4.23 -10.03
CA GLY A 150 15.37 -4.28 -8.90
C GLY A 150 15.54 -5.68 -8.31
N ASP A 151 16.54 -5.85 -7.44
CA ASP A 151 16.88 -7.14 -6.84
C ASP A 151 15.87 -7.51 -5.74
N PRO A 152 15.55 -8.81 -5.54
CA PRO A 152 14.62 -9.24 -4.50
C PRO A 152 15.00 -8.71 -3.11
N LEU A 153 14.00 -8.24 -2.34
CA LEU A 153 14.20 -7.78 -0.97
C LEU A 153 14.59 -8.95 -0.03
N PRO A 154 15.21 -8.70 1.14
CA PRO A 154 15.61 -9.75 2.08
C PRO A 154 14.49 -10.74 2.46
N GLN A 155 13.24 -10.28 2.54
CA GLN A 155 12.05 -11.09 2.82
C GLN A 155 11.74 -12.03 1.65
N GLU A 156 11.85 -11.53 0.42
CA GLU A 156 11.73 -12.34 -0.80
C GLU A 156 12.85 -13.38 -0.85
N GLN A 157 14.10 -12.97 -0.59
CA GLN A 157 15.27 -13.84 -0.58
C GLN A 157 15.12 -14.97 0.45
N ALA A 158 14.74 -14.63 1.68
CA ALA A 158 14.51 -15.60 2.74
C ALA A 158 13.43 -16.61 2.33
N ARG A 159 12.30 -16.14 1.81
CA ARG A 159 11.19 -17.00 1.39
C ARG A 159 11.56 -17.89 0.20
N ARG A 160 12.32 -17.39 -0.76
CA ARG A 160 12.86 -18.18 -1.88
C ARG A 160 13.77 -19.29 -1.40
N LEU A 161 14.68 -18.99 -0.48
CA LEU A 161 15.59 -19.99 0.07
C LEU A 161 14.85 -21.11 0.81
N GLU A 162 13.76 -20.79 1.52
CA GLU A 162 12.90 -21.79 2.16
C GLU A 162 12.25 -22.76 1.15
N LEU A 163 11.94 -22.28 -0.05
CA LEU A 163 11.38 -23.05 -1.17
C LEU A 163 12.46 -23.72 -2.05
N GLY A 164 13.73 -23.64 -1.65
CA GLY A 164 14.85 -24.16 -2.44
C GLY A 164 15.06 -23.43 -3.77
N LEU A 165 14.63 -22.17 -3.85
CA LEU A 165 14.83 -21.28 -5.01
C LEU A 165 16.06 -20.38 -4.82
N PRO A 166 16.68 -19.91 -5.92
CA PRO A 166 17.74 -18.91 -5.87
C PRO A 166 17.25 -17.60 -5.24
N ALA A 167 18.05 -17.05 -4.32
CA ALA A 167 17.73 -15.81 -3.61
C ALA A 167 17.69 -14.57 -4.51
N ASP A 168 18.52 -14.56 -5.56
CA ASP A 168 18.60 -13.47 -6.54
C ASP A 168 17.39 -13.40 -7.49
N GLY A 169 16.48 -14.38 -7.41
CA GLY A 169 15.26 -14.42 -8.21
C GLY A 169 15.45 -15.07 -9.58
N ASP A 170 16.62 -15.61 -9.90
CA ASP A 170 16.83 -16.35 -11.15
C ASP A 170 16.05 -17.67 -11.12
N LEU A 171 15.02 -17.76 -11.96
CA LEU A 171 14.16 -18.94 -12.08
C LEU A 171 14.55 -19.87 -13.24
N GLN A 172 15.68 -19.65 -13.95
CA GLN A 172 16.07 -20.46 -15.12
C GLN A 172 16.22 -21.96 -14.81
N THR A 173 16.59 -22.30 -13.57
CA THR A 173 16.75 -23.69 -13.12
C THR A 173 15.60 -24.19 -12.26
N ALA A 174 14.59 -23.35 -12.00
CA ALA A 174 13.44 -23.71 -11.16
C ALA A 174 12.50 -24.67 -11.89
N SER A 175 11.94 -25.64 -11.17
CA SER A 175 10.85 -26.46 -11.71
C SER A 175 9.54 -25.66 -11.75
N SER A 176 8.58 -26.10 -12.56
CA SER A 176 7.24 -25.49 -12.58
C SER A 176 6.54 -25.54 -11.22
N GLU A 177 6.76 -26.60 -10.44
CA GLU A 177 6.23 -26.75 -9.08
C GLU A 177 6.83 -25.69 -8.14
N GLN A 178 8.14 -25.46 -8.20
CA GLN A 178 8.78 -24.41 -7.38
C GLN A 178 8.33 -23.01 -7.79
N ILE A 179 8.11 -22.77 -9.08
CA ILE A 179 7.57 -21.50 -9.58
C ILE A 179 6.15 -21.29 -9.03
N GLU A 180 5.30 -22.32 -9.08
CA GLU A 180 3.95 -22.27 -8.52
C GLU A 180 3.97 -22.03 -7.00
N GLU A 181 4.81 -22.74 -6.26
CA GLU A 181 4.99 -22.53 -4.81
C GLU A 181 5.45 -21.11 -4.49
N TRP A 182 6.36 -20.55 -5.30
CA TRP A 182 6.77 -19.16 -5.15
C TRP A 182 5.63 -18.18 -5.41
N THR A 183 4.83 -18.39 -6.46
CA THR A 183 3.67 -17.54 -6.76
C THR A 183 2.73 -17.51 -5.56
N TRP A 184 2.35 -18.67 -5.01
CA TRP A 184 1.50 -18.74 -3.83
C TRP A 184 2.13 -18.11 -2.58
N ALA A 185 3.44 -18.27 -2.39
CA ALA A 185 4.13 -17.60 -1.29
C ALA A 185 4.15 -16.08 -1.45
N ALA A 186 4.38 -15.60 -2.67
CA ALA A 186 4.43 -14.18 -2.99
C ALA A 186 3.06 -13.50 -2.86
N PHE A 187 1.96 -14.23 -3.02
CA PHE A 187 0.60 -13.70 -2.83
C PHE A 187 0.36 -13.14 -1.42
N HIS A 188 1.15 -13.55 -0.43
CA HIS A 188 0.97 -13.15 0.97
C HIS A 188 2.09 -12.26 1.51
N LEU A 189 3.02 -11.81 0.66
CA LEU A 189 4.28 -11.23 1.13
C LEU A 189 4.22 -9.72 1.41
N ALA A 190 3.30 -8.97 0.78
CA ALA A 190 3.22 -7.51 0.98
C ALA A 190 3.05 -7.07 2.46
N PRO A 191 2.17 -7.69 3.28
CA PRO A 191 2.07 -7.35 4.70
C PRO A 191 3.38 -7.58 5.48
N GLU A 192 4.10 -8.67 5.18
CA GLU A 192 5.38 -9.00 5.83
C GLU A 192 6.48 -8.01 5.44
N ILE A 193 6.56 -7.65 4.15
CA ILE A 193 7.49 -6.63 3.66
C ILE A 193 7.19 -5.28 4.30
N ALA A 194 5.91 -4.87 4.34
CA ALA A 194 5.51 -3.60 4.94
C ALA A 194 5.87 -3.52 6.43
N ALA A 195 5.66 -4.59 7.19
CA ALA A 195 6.05 -4.64 8.59
C ALA A 195 7.57 -4.56 8.82
N ALA A 196 8.37 -5.04 7.85
CA ALA A 196 9.82 -5.03 7.97
C ALA A 196 10.48 -3.72 7.50
N TYR A 197 9.86 -3.01 6.56
CA TYR A 197 10.37 -1.73 6.03
C TYR A 197 9.75 -0.50 6.70
N GLY A 198 8.69 -0.67 7.48
CA GLY A 198 8.00 0.44 8.14
C GLY A 198 6.83 0.00 8.99
N VAL A 199 5.68 0.62 8.74
CA VAL A 199 4.42 0.32 9.44
C VAL A 199 3.43 -0.28 8.45
N SER A 200 2.81 -1.38 8.88
CA SER A 200 1.73 -2.04 8.16
C SER A 200 0.37 -1.65 8.77
N PRO A 201 -0.67 -1.37 7.96
CA PRO A 201 -2.01 -1.10 8.49
C PRO A 201 -2.57 -2.28 9.30
N PHE A 202 -2.10 -3.50 9.05
CA PHE A 202 -2.49 -4.72 9.75
C PHE A 202 -1.87 -4.87 11.15
N THR A 203 -0.80 -4.12 11.44
CA THR A 203 -0.07 -4.24 12.72
C THR A 203 -0.39 -3.12 13.70
N LEU A 204 -1.31 -2.22 13.36
CA LEU A 204 -1.72 -1.13 14.23
C LEU A 204 -2.44 -1.68 15.47
N THR A 205 -2.03 -1.24 16.65
CA THR A 205 -2.66 -1.62 17.92
C THR A 205 -2.89 -0.41 18.79
N ARG A 206 -3.62 -0.55 19.90
CA ARG A 206 -3.86 0.55 20.85
C ARG A 206 -2.59 1.13 21.47
N GLU A 207 -1.49 0.39 21.40
CA GLU A 207 -0.17 0.79 21.88
C GLU A 207 0.64 1.57 20.83
N THR A 208 0.23 1.55 19.55
CA THR A 208 0.84 2.35 18.48
C THR A 208 0.81 3.83 18.87
N LYS A 209 1.95 4.52 18.74
CA LYS A 209 2.01 5.95 19.08
C LYS A 209 1.32 6.74 17.99
N VAL A 210 0.35 7.57 18.38
CA VAL A 210 -0.39 8.42 17.45
C VAL A 210 -0.21 9.90 17.76
N ARG A 211 0.02 10.70 16.72
CA ARG A 211 0.03 12.16 16.80
C ARG A 211 -0.77 12.79 15.66
N GLY A 212 -1.72 13.65 16.03
CA GLY A 212 -2.59 14.35 15.09
C GLY A 212 -3.93 13.64 14.90
N THR A 213 -4.59 13.92 13.78
CA THR A 213 -5.93 13.41 13.45
C THR A 213 -5.90 12.83 12.04
N GLY A 214 -6.53 11.67 11.85
CA GLY A 214 -6.71 11.10 10.52
C GLY A 214 -7.72 11.89 9.70
N VAL A 215 -7.55 11.88 8.38
CA VAL A 215 -8.42 12.63 7.47
C VAL A 215 -8.83 11.76 6.29
N LEU A 216 -10.09 11.88 5.89
CA LEU A 216 -10.56 11.44 4.58
C LEU A 216 -10.30 12.59 3.60
N ALA A 217 -9.57 12.32 2.53
CA ALA A 217 -9.20 13.31 1.52
C ALA A 217 -9.66 12.87 0.12
N LEU A 218 -9.93 13.84 -0.74
CA LEU A 218 -10.24 13.62 -2.14
C LEU A 218 -8.94 13.49 -2.95
N THR A 219 -8.92 12.53 -3.86
CA THR A 219 -7.84 12.34 -4.83
C THR A 219 -8.05 13.25 -6.05
N PRO A 220 -7.02 13.41 -6.91
CA PRO A 220 -7.19 14.09 -8.19
C PRO A 220 -8.33 13.52 -9.06
N ASP A 221 -8.61 12.22 -8.96
CA ASP A 221 -9.70 11.56 -9.69
C ASP A 221 -11.09 12.07 -9.29
N ALA A 222 -11.31 12.42 -8.03
CA ALA A 222 -12.59 12.98 -7.58
C ALA A 222 -12.95 14.30 -8.30
N ALA A 223 -11.94 15.15 -8.54
CA ALA A 223 -12.11 16.45 -9.19
C ALA A 223 -12.48 16.31 -10.68
N SER A 224 -12.04 15.23 -11.34
CA SER A 224 -12.38 14.94 -12.73
C SER A 224 -13.82 14.46 -12.93
N HIS A 225 -14.50 14.02 -11.86
CA HIS A 225 -15.82 13.40 -11.92
C HIS A 225 -16.92 14.11 -11.10
N GLY A 226 -16.62 15.29 -10.55
CA GLY A 226 -17.64 16.19 -9.96
C GLY A 226 -18.12 15.78 -8.57
N VAL A 227 -17.23 15.17 -7.77
CA VAL A 227 -17.45 14.90 -6.32
C VAL A 227 -16.97 16.08 -5.47
#